data_AF-A0A1C6FVB6-F1
#
_entry.id   AF-A0A1C6FVB6-F1
#
_cell.length_a   1.000
_cell.length_b   1.000
_cell.length_c   1.000
_cell.angle_alpha   90.00
_cell.angle_beta   90.00
_cell.angle_gamma   90.00
#
_symmetry.space_group_name_H-M   'P 1'
#
loop_
_entity.id
_entity.type
_entity.pdbx_description
1 polymer ?
#
loop_
_entity_poly.entity_id
_entity_poly.type
_entity_poly.pdbx_seq_one_letter_code
_entity_poly.pdbx_strand_id
1 'polypeptide(L)'
;MEICQENSPEYAVLFAYYEKLAAVLADKADLGVRMKAAYDKKQLLALKEICEKEIPETIQNLEEMKVLREDLWMSEAKPFGYELMDVKLGAVITRLNSTIRRTKKYLDGGIPCLEELEETRLSYFEKNADKRENRWSQIISGSDLIDTI
;
A
#
# COMPACT_ATOMS: atom_id res chain seq x y z
N MET A 1 -12.88 3.91 17.33
CA MET A 1 -12.73 5.34 16.96
C MET A 1 -13.98 6.14 17.27
N GLU A 2 -15.18 5.53 17.25
CA GLU A 2 -16.46 6.16 17.60
C GLU A 2 -16.44 6.95 18.92
N ILE A 3 -15.96 6.37 20.03
CA ILE A 3 -15.89 7.07 21.33
C ILE A 3 -15.02 8.35 21.25
N CYS A 4 -13.94 8.35 20.46
CA CYS A 4 -13.11 9.53 20.29
C CYS A 4 -13.83 10.61 19.47
N GLN A 5 -14.57 10.21 18.43
CA GLN A 5 -15.36 11.12 17.59
C GLN A 5 -16.51 11.74 18.39
N GLU A 6 -17.19 10.97 19.23
CA GLU A 6 -18.26 11.46 20.12
C GLU A 6 -17.74 12.48 21.14
N ASN A 7 -16.54 12.23 21.70
CA ASN A 7 -15.94 13.11 22.71
C ASN A 7 -15.25 14.35 22.13
N SER A 8 -14.91 14.36 20.83
CA SER A 8 -14.23 15.47 20.17
C SER A 8 -14.65 15.58 18.69
N PRO A 9 -15.90 16.03 18.43
CA PRO A 9 -16.49 16.03 17.09
C PRO A 9 -15.72 16.90 16.09
N GLU A 10 -15.01 17.93 16.55
CA GLU A 10 -14.14 18.78 15.74
C GLU A 10 -12.97 18.02 15.09
N TYR A 11 -12.57 16.88 15.66
CA TYR A 11 -11.50 16.02 15.13
C TYR A 11 -12.04 14.76 14.44
N ALA A 12 -13.35 14.70 14.14
CA ALA A 12 -13.96 13.50 13.58
C ALA A 12 -13.27 13.00 12.29
N VAL A 13 -12.93 13.92 11.38
CA VAL A 13 -12.22 13.58 10.13
C VAL A 13 -10.80 13.07 10.41
N LEU A 14 -10.12 13.65 11.41
CA LEU A 14 -8.78 13.20 11.82
C LEU A 14 -8.81 11.77 12.35
N PHE A 15 -9.78 11.46 13.20
CA PHE A 15 -9.96 10.10 13.70
C PHE A 15 -10.34 9.13 12.58
N ALA A 16 -11.27 9.50 11.69
CA ALA A 16 -11.62 8.67 10.54
C ALA A 16 -10.40 8.39 9.64
N TYR A 17 -9.54 9.39 9.40
CA TYR A 17 -8.31 9.21 8.65
C TYR A 17 -7.38 8.17 9.31
N TYR A 18 -7.13 8.29 10.61
CA TYR A 18 -6.26 7.36 11.33
C TYR A 18 -6.85 5.95 11.43
N GLU A 19 -8.18 5.83 11.47
CA GLU A 19 -8.87 4.55 11.39
C GLU A 19 -8.58 3.85 10.06
N LYS A 20 -8.78 4.57 8.95
CA LYS A 20 -8.53 4.03 7.61
C LYS A 20 -7.06 3.77 7.37
N LEU A 21 -6.17 4.62 7.88
CA LEU A 21 -4.72 4.36 7.87
C LEU A 21 -4.38 3.06 8.59
N ALA A 22 -4.93 2.83 9.79
CA ALA A 22 -4.70 1.60 10.53
C ALA A 22 -5.22 0.36 9.79
N ALA A 23 -6.40 0.44 9.17
CA ALA A 23 -6.96 -0.64 8.34
C ALA A 23 -6.04 -0.97 7.16
N VAL A 24 -5.65 0.04 6.36
CA VAL A 24 -4.72 -0.13 5.23
C VAL A 24 -3.39 -0.75 5.69
N LEU A 25 -2.85 -0.31 6.83
CA LEU A 25 -1.61 -0.86 7.37
C LEU A 25 -1.78 -2.31 7.81
N ALA A 26 -2.90 -2.65 8.47
CA ALA A 26 -3.19 -4.02 8.88
C ALA A 26 -3.27 -4.97 7.68
N ASP A 27 -3.99 -4.58 6.64
CA ASP A 27 -4.17 -5.38 5.43
C ASP A 27 -2.85 -5.54 4.65
N LYS A 28 -2.03 -4.47 4.60
CA LYS A 28 -0.83 -4.40 3.76
C LYS A 28 0.45 -4.87 4.47
N ALA A 29 0.49 -4.91 5.81
CA ALA A 29 1.72 -5.13 6.58
C ALA A 29 2.48 -6.40 6.17
N ASP A 30 1.75 -7.51 5.97
CA ASP A 30 2.33 -8.80 5.61
C ASP A 30 1.89 -9.30 4.23
N LEU A 31 1.06 -8.54 3.50
CA LEU A 31 0.52 -8.89 2.18
C LEU A 31 1.61 -9.41 1.24
N GLY A 32 2.70 -8.65 1.09
CA GLY A 32 3.81 -9.04 0.23
C GLY A 32 4.48 -10.34 0.71
N VAL A 33 4.59 -10.57 2.02
CA VAL A 33 5.17 -11.80 2.60
C VAL A 33 4.28 -13.01 2.30
N ARG A 34 2.97 -12.87 2.52
CA ARG A 34 1.97 -13.92 2.24
C ARG A 34 1.94 -14.27 0.76
N MET A 35 1.96 -13.27 -0.14
CA MET A 35 2.04 -13.50 -1.59
C MET A 35 3.28 -14.29 -2.01
N LYS A 36 4.47 -13.92 -1.50
CA LYS A 36 5.71 -14.65 -1.79
C LYS A 36 5.65 -16.08 -1.29
N ALA A 37 5.20 -16.29 -0.05
CA ALA A 37 5.08 -17.63 0.52
C ALA A 37 4.09 -18.51 -0.26
N ALA A 38 2.95 -17.94 -0.68
CA ALA A 38 1.98 -18.65 -1.50
C ALA A 38 2.55 -18.99 -2.89
N TYR A 39 3.28 -18.06 -3.50
CA TYR A 39 3.95 -18.27 -4.79
C TYR A 39 5.01 -19.38 -4.72
N ASP A 40 5.89 -19.35 -3.73
CA ASP A 40 6.97 -20.33 -3.56
C ASP A 40 6.44 -21.73 -3.31
N LYS A 41 5.35 -21.83 -2.54
CA LYS A 41 4.67 -23.10 -2.23
C LYS A 41 3.65 -23.51 -3.29
N LYS A 42 3.54 -22.76 -4.40
CA LYS A 42 2.56 -22.98 -5.49
C LYS A 42 1.11 -23.09 -4.99
N GLN A 43 0.76 -22.31 -3.96
CA GLN A 43 -0.58 -22.24 -3.39
C GLN A 43 -1.47 -21.29 -4.22
N LEU A 44 -1.88 -21.75 -5.40
CA LEU A 44 -2.60 -20.92 -6.38
C LEU A 44 -3.94 -20.37 -5.85
N LEU A 45 -4.66 -21.16 -5.05
CA LEU A 45 -5.92 -20.70 -4.43
C LEU A 45 -5.69 -19.54 -3.44
N ALA A 46 -4.61 -19.58 -2.66
CA ALA A 46 -4.26 -18.49 -1.74
C ALA A 46 -3.86 -17.22 -2.51
N LEU A 47 -3.07 -17.36 -3.59
CA LEU A 47 -2.76 -16.23 -4.48
C LEU A 47 -4.01 -15.63 -5.11
N LYS A 48 -4.97 -16.48 -5.50
CA LYS A 48 -6.24 -16.05 -6.07
C LYS A 48 -7.07 -15.26 -5.06
N GLU A 49 -7.24 -15.77 -3.84
CA GLU A 49 -7.97 -15.07 -2.77
C GLU A 49 -7.36 -13.70 -2.46
N ILE A 50 -6.04 -13.64 -2.29
CA ILE A 50 -5.32 -12.38 -2.06
C ILE A 50 -5.60 -11.39 -3.19
N CYS A 51 -5.51 -11.86 -4.44
CA CYS A 51 -5.65 -11.03 -5.63
C CYS A 51 -7.09 -10.55 -5.87
N GLU A 52 -8.08 -11.41 -5.65
CA GLU A 52 -9.47 -11.14 -6.02
C GLU A 52 -10.29 -10.53 -4.89
N LYS A 53 -9.81 -10.60 -3.64
CA LYS A 53 -10.53 -10.11 -2.47
C LYS A 53 -9.71 -9.15 -1.63
N GLU A 54 -8.58 -9.60 -1.09
CA GLU A 54 -7.85 -8.80 -0.09
C GLU A 54 -7.24 -7.52 -0.68
N ILE A 55 -6.61 -7.59 -1.86
CA ILE A 55 -6.05 -6.40 -2.51
C ILE A 55 -7.16 -5.40 -2.89
N PRO A 56 -8.29 -5.82 -3.51
CA PRO A 56 -9.43 -4.93 -3.73
C PRO A 56 -9.96 -4.25 -2.46
N GLU A 57 -10.11 -4.99 -1.35
CA GLU A 57 -10.53 -4.42 -0.05
C GLU A 57 -9.50 -3.39 0.46
N THR A 58 -8.21 -3.69 0.33
CA THR A 58 -7.13 -2.75 0.68
C THR A 58 -7.18 -1.48 -0.17
N ILE A 59 -7.46 -1.61 -1.47
CA ILE A 59 -7.59 -0.47 -2.40
C ILE A 59 -8.75 0.42 -1.98
N GLN A 60 -9.92 -0.16 -1.67
CA GLN A 60 -11.08 0.59 -1.21
C GLN A 60 -10.76 1.39 0.06
N ASN A 61 -10.16 0.74 1.07
CA ASN A 61 -9.76 1.42 2.30
C ASN A 61 -8.75 2.56 2.02
N LEU A 62 -7.84 2.36 1.05
CA LEU A 62 -6.84 3.35 0.67
C LEU A 62 -7.45 4.55 -0.09
N GLU A 63 -8.44 4.32 -0.93
CA GLU A 63 -9.20 5.39 -1.62
C GLU A 63 -9.97 6.25 -0.62
N GLU A 64 -10.66 5.64 0.34
CA GLU A 64 -11.35 6.35 1.43
C GLU A 64 -10.35 7.12 2.31
N MET A 65 -9.23 6.49 2.69
CA MET A 65 -8.15 7.15 3.44
C MET A 65 -7.59 8.37 2.70
N LYS A 66 -7.44 8.28 1.38
CA LYS A 66 -6.92 9.36 0.54
C LYS A 66 -7.88 10.56 0.53
N VAL A 67 -9.19 10.33 0.40
CA VAL A 67 -10.20 11.41 0.47
C VAL A 67 -10.16 12.09 1.84
N LEU A 68 -10.15 11.31 2.93
CA LEU A 68 -10.04 11.87 4.29
C LEU A 68 -8.76 12.69 4.49
N ARG A 69 -7.65 12.25 3.88
CA ARG A 69 -6.38 13.01 3.91
C ARG A 69 -6.47 14.33 3.16
N GLU A 70 -7.22 14.37 2.06
CA GLU A 70 -7.50 15.57 1.29
C GLU A 70 -8.29 16.57 2.11
N ASP A 71 -9.40 16.13 2.71
CA ASP A 71 -10.28 16.97 3.51
C ASP A 71 -9.51 17.60 4.68
N LEU A 72 -8.67 16.81 5.37
CA LEU A 72 -7.78 17.32 6.41
C LEU A 72 -6.84 18.40 5.88
N TRP A 73 -6.16 18.14 4.76
CA TRP A 73 -5.23 19.11 4.17
C TRP A 73 -5.93 20.42 3.83
N MET A 74 -7.08 20.36 3.17
CA MET A 74 -7.82 21.55 2.73
C MET A 74 -8.42 22.33 3.90
N SER A 75 -8.65 21.67 5.05
CA SER A 75 -9.13 22.34 6.26
C SER A 75 -8.02 23.07 7.04
N GLU A 76 -6.77 22.61 6.95
CA GLU A 76 -5.66 23.10 7.78
C GLU A 76 -4.62 23.93 7.00
N ALA A 77 -4.55 23.77 5.67
CA ALA A 77 -3.53 24.33 4.82
C ALA A 77 -4.08 24.88 3.49
N LYS A 78 -3.24 25.63 2.77
CA LYS A 78 -3.53 25.99 1.38
C LYS A 78 -3.39 24.75 0.49
N PRO A 79 -4.08 24.69 -0.67
CA PRO A 79 -4.03 23.52 -1.56
C PRO A 79 -2.62 23.11 -2.03
N PHE A 80 -1.70 24.08 -2.15
CA PHE A 80 -0.33 23.83 -2.62
C PHE A 80 0.42 22.84 -1.74
N GLY A 81 1.08 21.86 -2.36
CA GLY A 81 1.83 20.78 -1.71
C GLY A 81 1.02 19.49 -1.57
N TYR A 82 -0.32 19.56 -1.62
CA TYR A 82 -1.16 18.36 -1.58
C TYR A 82 -0.97 17.50 -2.83
N GLU A 83 -0.67 18.09 -3.99
CA GLU A 83 -0.40 17.34 -5.23
C GLU A 83 0.71 16.30 -5.06
N LEU A 84 1.69 16.55 -4.19
CA LEU A 84 2.72 15.58 -3.87
C LEU A 84 2.17 14.42 -3.02
N MET A 85 1.27 14.69 -2.08
CA MET A 85 0.61 13.64 -1.30
C MET A 85 -0.32 12.79 -2.18
N ASP A 86 -1.06 13.45 -3.07
CA ASP A 86 -1.94 12.83 -4.06
C ASP A 86 -1.18 11.83 -4.93
N VAL A 87 -0.05 12.27 -5.52
CA VAL A 87 0.84 11.40 -6.30
C VAL A 87 1.33 10.20 -5.48
N LYS A 88 1.76 10.42 -4.24
CA LYS A 88 2.30 9.37 -3.38
C LYS A 88 1.27 8.29 -3.04
N LEU A 89 0.05 8.70 -2.66
CA LEU A 89 -1.03 7.78 -2.31
C LEU A 89 -1.60 7.09 -3.56
N GLY A 90 -1.78 7.84 -4.64
CA GLY A 90 -2.23 7.31 -5.94
C GLY A 90 -1.25 6.29 -6.54
N ALA A 91 0.05 6.46 -6.32
CA ALA A 91 1.06 5.48 -6.73
C ALA A 91 0.85 4.12 -6.03
N VAL A 92 0.50 4.10 -4.74
CA VAL A 92 0.25 2.84 -4.01
C VAL A 92 -0.96 2.11 -4.60
N ILE A 93 -2.07 2.81 -4.85
CA ILE A 93 -3.26 2.24 -5.52
C ILE A 93 -2.89 1.66 -6.88
N THR A 94 -2.11 2.42 -7.67
CA THR A 94 -1.67 2.00 -9.01
C THR A 94 -0.81 0.73 -8.97
N ARG A 95 0.06 0.60 -7.96
CA ARG A 95 0.91 -0.58 -7.77
C ARG A 95 0.11 -1.80 -7.31
N LEU A 96 -0.85 -1.65 -6.40
CA LEU A 96 -1.76 -2.72 -6.00
C LEU A 96 -2.59 -3.25 -7.19
N ASN A 97 -3.13 -2.35 -8.02
CA ASN A 97 -3.81 -2.73 -9.26
C ASN A 97 -2.89 -3.46 -10.25
N SER A 98 -1.64 -3.02 -10.37
CA SER A 98 -0.64 -3.70 -11.20
C SER A 98 -0.31 -5.10 -10.67
N THR A 99 -0.24 -5.28 -9.35
CA THR A 99 -0.10 -6.58 -8.71
C THR A 99 -1.28 -7.49 -9.06
N ILE A 100 -2.53 -7.03 -8.94
CA ILE A 100 -3.72 -7.80 -9.33
C ILE A 100 -3.58 -8.28 -10.79
N ARG A 101 -3.31 -7.34 -11.70
CA ARG A 101 -3.21 -7.64 -13.15
C ARG A 101 -2.11 -8.67 -13.44
N ARG A 102 -0.93 -8.53 -12.82
CA ARG A 102 0.19 -9.46 -13.00
C ARG A 102 -0.13 -10.84 -12.42
N THR A 103 -0.67 -10.91 -11.21
CA THR A 103 -1.03 -12.18 -10.56
C THR A 103 -2.13 -12.91 -11.33
N LYS A 104 -3.13 -12.21 -11.87
CA LYS A 104 -4.14 -12.82 -12.75
C LYS A 104 -3.53 -13.43 -14.00
N LYS A 105 -2.67 -12.70 -14.72
CA LYS A 105 -1.95 -13.25 -15.88
C LYS A 105 -1.16 -14.53 -15.54
N TYR A 106 -0.56 -14.59 -14.36
CA TYR A 106 0.14 -15.79 -13.90
C TYR A 106 -0.82 -16.95 -13.61
N LEU A 107 -1.91 -16.69 -12.87
CA LEU A 107 -2.93 -17.70 -12.54
C LEU A 107 -3.63 -18.27 -13.78
N ASP A 108 -3.82 -17.44 -14.80
CA ASP A 108 -4.42 -17.82 -16.09
C ASP A 108 -3.42 -18.52 -17.03
N GLY A 109 -2.15 -18.65 -16.64
CA GLY A 109 -1.09 -19.25 -17.46
C GLY A 109 -0.58 -18.37 -18.60
N GLY A 110 -0.96 -17.09 -18.64
CA GLY A 110 -0.52 -16.11 -19.65
C GLY A 110 0.92 -15.63 -19.48
N ILE A 111 1.51 -15.84 -18.30
CA ILE A 111 2.95 -15.69 -18.04
C ILE A 111 3.45 -16.90 -17.23
N PRO A 112 4.69 -17.36 -17.46
CA PRO A 112 5.20 -18.59 -16.84
C PRO A 112 5.55 -18.40 -15.37
N CYS A 113 5.88 -17.18 -14.96
CA CYS A 113 6.31 -16.83 -13.61
C CYS A 113 5.96 -15.37 -13.28
N LEU A 114 6.10 -15.04 -11.99
CA LEU A 114 6.11 -13.66 -11.50
C LEU A 114 7.56 -13.33 -11.13
N GLU A 115 8.32 -12.71 -12.04
CA GLU A 115 9.74 -12.46 -11.84
C GLU A 115 10.01 -11.68 -10.53
N GLU A 116 9.11 -10.75 -10.17
CA GLU A 116 9.22 -9.98 -8.92
C GLU A 116 9.12 -10.86 -7.65
N LEU A 117 8.55 -12.07 -7.76
CA LEU A 117 8.46 -13.06 -6.68
C LEU A 117 9.49 -14.19 -6.81
N GLU A 118 10.26 -14.26 -7.90
CA GLU A 118 11.41 -15.18 -8.00
C GLU A 118 12.61 -14.63 -7.23
N GLU A 119 12.73 -13.31 -7.14
CA GLU A 119 13.85 -12.65 -6.48
C GLU A 119 13.91 -12.91 -4.97
N THR A 120 15.15 -13.04 -4.47
CA THR A 120 15.42 -13.17 -3.04
C THR A 120 15.26 -11.82 -2.36
N ARG A 121 14.40 -11.75 -1.34
CA ARG A 121 14.23 -10.53 -0.54
C ARG A 121 15.39 -10.36 0.42
N LEU A 122 16.08 -9.23 0.29
CA LEU A 122 17.15 -8.82 1.20
C LEU A 122 16.57 -8.05 2.39
N SER A 123 17.33 -8.00 3.48
CA SER A 123 16.98 -7.13 4.61
C SER A 123 17.08 -5.67 4.18
N TYR A 124 16.03 -4.90 4.41
CA TYR A 124 16.03 -3.47 4.11
C TYR A 124 17.03 -2.71 4.99
N PHE A 125 17.11 -3.08 6.27
CA PHE A 125 18.04 -2.50 7.24
C PHE A 125 19.17 -3.47 7.55
N GLU A 126 20.36 -2.94 7.85
CA GLU A 126 21.43 -3.74 8.43
C GLU A 126 21.05 -4.29 9.81
N LYS A 127 21.68 -5.39 10.23
CA LYS A 127 21.28 -6.17 11.42
C LYS A 127 21.18 -5.36 12.72
N ASN A 128 21.97 -4.30 12.85
CA ASN A 128 22.03 -3.43 14.03
C ASN A 128 21.64 -1.98 13.73
N ALA A 129 21.14 -1.70 12.52
CA ALA A 129 20.70 -0.36 12.16
C ALA A 129 19.39 -0.02 12.85
N ASP A 130 19.22 1.27 13.11
CA ASP A 130 17.95 1.82 13.54
C ASP A 130 16.92 1.71 12.40
N LYS A 131 15.77 1.10 12.68
CA LYS A 131 14.76 0.72 11.67
C LYS A 131 13.82 1.88 11.38
N ARG A 132 14.38 3.01 10.94
CA ARG A 132 13.65 4.22 10.56
C ARG A 132 13.94 4.55 9.11
N GLU A 133 12.88 4.59 8.32
CA GLU A 133 12.93 5.08 6.95
C GLU A 133 11.87 6.17 6.79
N ASN A 134 12.29 7.33 6.29
CA ASN A 134 11.42 8.49 6.08
C ASN A 134 11.61 9.12 4.69
N ARG A 135 12.35 8.45 3.79
CA ARG A 135 12.54 8.86 2.40
C ARG A 135 11.61 8.05 1.52
N TRP A 136 10.49 8.66 1.14
CA TRP A 136 9.48 8.03 0.29
C TRP A 136 10.07 7.38 -0.96
N SER A 137 10.98 8.05 -1.67
CA SER A 137 11.60 7.54 -2.89
C SER A 137 12.42 6.26 -2.68
N GLN A 138 12.98 6.04 -1.48
CA GLN A 138 13.71 4.83 -1.14
C GLN A 138 12.79 3.68 -0.70
N ILE A 139 11.62 4.01 -0.13
CA ILE A 139 10.62 3.02 0.30
C ILE A 139 9.92 2.37 -0.90
N ILE A 140 9.57 3.17 -1.92
CA ILE A 140 8.62 2.73 -2.94
C ILE A 140 9.20 1.92 -4.08
N SER A 141 10.51 1.96 -4.30
CA SER A 141 11.16 1.29 -5.42
C SER A 141 12.62 0.99 -5.11
N GLY A 142 13.11 -0.15 -5.61
CA GLY A 142 14.55 -0.44 -5.67
C GLY A 142 15.25 0.25 -6.85
N SER A 143 14.49 0.88 -7.76
CA SER A 143 15.00 1.68 -8.87
C SER A 143 15.09 3.14 -8.49
N ASP A 144 16.03 3.87 -9.11
CA ASP A 144 16.10 5.32 -8.96
C ASP A 144 14.95 6.01 -9.72
N LEU A 145 14.21 6.87 -9.04
CA LEU A 145 13.12 7.66 -9.62
C LEU A 145 13.62 8.89 -10.38
N ILE A 146 14.89 9.27 -10.20
CA ILE A 146 15.52 10.43 -10.83
C ILE A 146 16.33 10.01 -12.07
N ASP A 147 16.37 8.72 -12.40
CA ASP A 147 17.15 8.24 -13.54
C ASP A 147 16.60 8.81 -14.86
N THR A 148 17.46 9.54 -15.57
CA THR A 148 17.14 10.17 -16.86
C THR A 148 17.33 9.14 -17.96
N ILE A 149 16.32 8.30 -18.17
CA ILE A 149 16.22 7.43 -19.36
C ILE A 149 16.09 8.30 -20.61
#